data_AF-A0A919M676-F1
#
_entry.id   AF-A0A919M676-F1
#
_cell.length_a   1.000
_cell.length_b   1.000
_cell.length_c   1.000
_cell.angle_alpha   90.00
_cell.angle_beta   90.00
_cell.angle_gamma   90.00
#
_symmetry.space_group_name_H-M   'P 1'
#
loop_
_entity.id
_entity.type
_entity.pdbx_description
1 polymer ?
#
loop_
_entity_poly.entity_id
_entity_poly.type
_entity_poly.pdbx_seq_one_letter_code
_entity_poly.pdbx_strand_id
1 'polypeptide(L)'
;MTQFPAVSATPVPAVGARAARALTAEFARQNAATTALLVGADHVSTVVAAAVEALLPGDTLVLVAGEHSSADLLRGHITGLGSWVADRVKIVESLDEAQPADVVIVGEPQTGTAEDTRGLIDKLAKHLTDGGVLSIAAPAGPGRTQGAAAELFRQGSLFGVGSDLVIRNQPPLRVHRLRFTAADVATATTLAPAFRTSSVPLTRTMHIDSNGVAAAGIALGLAALARRARPKSKLWLIPALAAAPVAAFFRDPERDVPGDPTAVIAAADGKVLSVERIRDDRFGPGEFLRIAVFLSVFDVHVNRSPVAGRVADYFVEEGGYANAATAAAEHNVAAYTVLDTERGTVVVAQRTGLIARRIVQRAPVGTLLAKGERFGLIRFGSRTDVYLPADRAEALVGVDERVIGGATVIARWR
;
A
#
# COMPACT_ATOMS: atom_id res chain seq x y z
N MET A 1 39.17 -23.83 25.25
CA MET A 1 37.86 -23.17 25.48
C MET A 1 38.01 -21.70 25.13
N THR A 2 37.86 -21.37 23.85
CA THR A 2 37.86 -19.98 23.38
C THR A 2 36.45 -19.45 23.53
N GLN A 3 36.28 -18.46 24.40
CA GLN A 3 35.01 -17.75 24.60
C GLN A 3 34.59 -17.13 23.27
N PHE A 4 33.43 -17.54 22.78
CA PHE A 4 32.71 -16.87 21.71
C PHE A 4 32.41 -15.42 22.14
N PRO A 5 32.49 -14.42 21.22
CA PRO A 5 32.09 -13.07 21.55
C PRO A 5 30.63 -13.06 22.00
N ALA A 6 30.33 -12.26 23.01
CA ALA A 6 29.01 -12.15 23.61
C ALA A 6 27.97 -11.81 22.54
N VAL A 7 27.18 -12.81 22.14
CA VAL A 7 25.95 -12.62 21.39
C VAL A 7 25.10 -11.66 22.21
N SER A 8 24.76 -10.51 21.65
CA SER A 8 23.81 -9.58 22.25
C SER A 8 22.51 -10.33 22.48
N ALA A 9 22.26 -10.75 23.73
CA ALA A 9 21.10 -11.54 24.14
C ALA A 9 19.86 -10.65 24.32
N THR A 10 19.56 -9.83 23.31
CA THR A 10 18.26 -9.16 23.21
C THR A 10 17.46 -9.95 22.17
N PRO A 11 16.30 -10.55 22.51
CA PRO A 11 15.52 -11.30 21.54
C PRO A 11 15.16 -10.37 20.38
N VAL A 12 15.75 -10.63 19.20
CA VAL A 12 15.41 -9.91 17.99
C VAL A 12 13.91 -10.14 17.75
N PRO A 13 13.14 -9.06 17.48
CA PRO A 13 11.73 -9.16 17.14
C PRO A 13 11.50 -10.20 16.05
N ALA A 14 10.91 -11.35 16.40
CA ALA A 14 10.60 -12.38 15.40
C ALA A 14 9.65 -11.77 14.35
N VAL A 15 10.13 -11.66 13.12
CA VAL A 15 9.31 -11.27 11.98
C VAL A 15 8.38 -12.44 11.69
N GLY A 16 7.09 -12.25 11.91
CA GLY A 16 6.05 -13.22 11.57
C GLY A 16 5.64 -13.10 10.10
N ALA A 17 4.93 -14.12 9.60
CA ALA A 17 4.55 -14.23 8.18
C ALA A 17 3.87 -12.97 7.58
N ARG A 18 3.04 -12.25 8.37
CA ARG A 18 2.40 -11.01 7.90
C ARG A 18 3.39 -9.86 7.73
N ALA A 19 4.39 -9.76 8.60
CA ALA A 19 5.41 -8.74 8.50
C ALA A 19 6.41 -9.08 7.38
N ALA A 20 6.75 -10.36 7.23
CA ALA A 20 7.54 -10.85 6.10
C ALA A 20 6.88 -10.54 4.75
N ARG A 21 5.56 -10.80 4.61
CA ARG A 21 4.79 -10.40 3.43
C ARG A 21 4.77 -8.90 3.19
N ALA A 22 4.74 -8.08 4.24
CA ALA A 22 4.80 -6.63 4.10
C ALA A 22 6.19 -6.15 3.64
N LEU A 23 7.27 -6.73 4.18
CA LEU A 23 8.66 -6.45 3.78
C LEU A 23 8.93 -6.84 2.31
N THR A 24 8.42 -7.99 1.88
CA THR A 24 8.59 -8.53 0.52
C THR A 24 7.56 -8.00 -0.47
N ALA A 25 6.61 -7.15 -0.04
CA ALA A 25 5.48 -6.74 -0.86
C ALA A 25 5.86 -6.04 -2.17
N GLU A 26 6.96 -5.28 -2.19
CA GLU A 26 7.43 -4.60 -3.41
C GLU A 26 8.10 -5.56 -4.41
N PHE A 27 8.68 -6.66 -3.92
CA PHE A 27 9.20 -7.71 -4.78
C PHE A 27 8.06 -8.59 -5.32
N ALA A 28 7.19 -9.05 -4.42
CA ALA A 28 6.07 -9.95 -4.74
C ALA A 28 5.01 -9.36 -5.69
N ARG A 29 5.03 -8.05 -5.91
CA ARG A 29 4.06 -7.37 -6.77
C ARG A 29 4.59 -7.07 -8.18
N GLN A 30 5.83 -7.44 -8.49
CA GLN A 30 6.40 -7.23 -9.82
C GLN A 30 5.96 -8.36 -10.74
N ASN A 31 5.37 -8.05 -11.90
CA ASN A 31 5.08 -9.05 -12.95
C ASN A 31 6.10 -9.01 -14.10
N ALA A 32 7.24 -8.38 -13.88
CA ALA A 32 8.38 -8.35 -14.79
C ALA A 32 9.61 -8.90 -14.08
N ALA A 33 10.59 -9.40 -14.85
CA ALA A 33 11.83 -9.93 -14.32
C ALA A 33 12.51 -8.88 -13.41
N THR A 34 12.62 -9.20 -12.12
CA THR A 34 13.06 -8.28 -11.08
C THR A 34 14.26 -8.85 -10.33
N THR A 35 15.17 -7.97 -9.95
CA THR A 35 16.26 -8.29 -9.03
C THR A 35 15.92 -7.86 -7.61
N ALA A 36 16.07 -8.78 -6.65
CA ALA A 36 15.91 -8.48 -5.23
C ALA A 36 17.16 -8.84 -4.44
N LEU A 37 17.50 -8.02 -3.45
CA LEU A 37 18.60 -8.23 -2.51
C LEU A 37 18.04 -8.29 -1.10
N LEU A 38 18.17 -9.43 -0.43
CA LEU A 38 17.76 -9.61 0.96
C LEU A 38 19.00 -9.67 1.86
N VAL A 39 19.12 -8.68 2.75
CA VAL A 39 20.21 -8.56 3.73
C VAL A 39 19.69 -8.94 5.11
N GLY A 40 20.51 -9.61 5.93
CA GLY A 40 20.03 -10.19 7.19
C GLY A 40 19.22 -11.46 6.95
N ALA A 41 19.63 -12.27 5.97
CA ALA A 41 18.96 -13.51 5.61
C ALA A 41 19.31 -14.61 6.62
N ASP A 42 18.33 -15.03 7.41
CA ASP A 42 18.44 -16.26 8.22
C ASP A 42 17.69 -17.41 7.51
N HIS A 43 18.34 -18.57 7.37
CA HIS A 43 17.80 -19.76 6.71
C HIS A 43 16.47 -20.29 7.29
N VAL A 44 16.11 -19.90 8.52
CA VAL A 44 14.80 -20.21 9.14
C VAL A 44 13.85 -19.02 9.20
N SER A 45 14.23 -17.86 8.65
CA SER A 45 13.44 -16.63 8.67
C SER A 45 12.21 -16.71 7.78
N THR A 46 11.07 -16.22 8.28
CA THR A 46 9.86 -16.07 7.48
C THR A 46 10.03 -15.06 6.34
N VAL A 47 11.01 -14.15 6.42
CA VAL A 47 11.30 -13.18 5.34
C VAL A 47 11.95 -13.88 4.16
N VAL A 48 12.90 -14.80 4.40
CA VAL A 48 13.50 -15.62 3.33
C VAL A 48 12.42 -16.48 2.68
N ALA A 49 11.58 -17.14 3.49
CA ALA A 49 10.46 -17.92 2.97
C ALA A 49 9.50 -17.07 2.11
N ALA A 50 9.11 -15.88 2.59
CA ALA A 50 8.23 -14.99 1.83
C ALA A 50 8.88 -14.43 0.54
N ALA A 51 10.20 -14.18 0.55
CA ALA A 51 10.92 -13.73 -0.63
C ALA A 51 11.06 -14.85 -1.67
N VAL A 52 11.30 -16.08 -1.23
CA VAL A 52 11.33 -17.26 -2.13
C VAL A 52 9.94 -17.55 -2.69
N GLU A 53 8.88 -17.47 -1.87
CA GLU A 53 7.49 -17.62 -2.33
C GLU A 53 7.08 -16.55 -3.37
N ALA A 54 7.73 -15.38 -3.34
CA ALA A 54 7.47 -14.27 -4.25
C ALA A 54 8.13 -14.40 -5.63
N LEU A 55 9.07 -15.34 -5.80
CA LEU A 55 9.81 -15.50 -7.06
C LEU A 55 8.88 -15.82 -8.24
N LEU A 56 9.08 -15.11 -9.34
CA LEU A 56 8.51 -15.40 -10.65
C LEU A 56 9.58 -15.84 -11.66
N PRO A 57 9.19 -16.40 -12.81
CA PRO A 57 10.12 -16.68 -13.89
C PRO A 57 10.84 -15.40 -14.36
N GLY A 58 12.18 -15.42 -14.33
CA GLY A 58 13.03 -14.29 -14.72
C GLY A 58 13.62 -13.53 -13.54
N ASP A 59 13.07 -13.72 -12.34
CA ASP A 59 13.58 -13.04 -11.15
C ASP A 59 14.92 -13.60 -10.67
N THR A 60 15.70 -12.74 -10.03
CA THR A 60 16.91 -13.12 -9.30
C THR A 60 16.83 -12.60 -7.88
N LEU A 61 16.99 -13.48 -6.89
CA LEU A 61 17.05 -13.13 -5.47
C LEU A 61 18.47 -13.36 -4.95
N VAL A 62 19.11 -12.31 -4.45
CA VAL A 62 20.43 -12.35 -3.82
C VAL A 62 20.25 -12.33 -2.31
N LEU A 63 20.86 -13.27 -1.60
CA LEU A 63 20.82 -13.37 -0.14
C LEU A 63 22.20 -13.08 0.45
N VAL A 64 22.22 -12.20 1.46
CA VAL A 64 23.37 -11.94 2.33
C VAL A 64 23.00 -12.42 3.74
N ALA A 65 23.80 -13.32 4.30
CA ALA A 65 23.52 -13.93 5.61
C ALA A 65 23.38 -12.88 6.74
N GLY A 66 22.44 -13.12 7.65
CA GLY A 66 22.27 -12.35 8.88
C GLY A 66 23.12 -12.87 10.04
N GLU A 67 22.95 -12.29 11.23
CA GLU A 67 23.77 -12.62 12.41
C GLU A 67 23.60 -14.08 12.88
N HIS A 68 22.45 -14.68 12.57
CA HIS A 68 22.04 -16.00 13.06
C HIS A 68 22.20 -17.12 12.02
N SER A 69 22.79 -16.83 10.86
CA SER A 69 22.97 -17.78 9.76
C SER A 69 24.33 -17.62 9.11
N SER A 70 24.73 -18.60 8.29
CA SER A 70 25.89 -18.52 7.42
C SER A 70 25.49 -18.70 5.96
N ALA A 71 26.39 -18.35 5.03
CA ALA A 71 26.18 -18.60 3.61
C ALA A 71 25.98 -20.09 3.31
N ASP A 72 26.69 -20.98 4.01
CA ASP A 72 26.55 -22.44 3.84
C ASP A 72 25.19 -22.96 4.31
N LEU A 73 24.68 -22.46 5.44
CA LEU A 73 23.35 -22.83 5.92
C LEU A 73 22.26 -22.35 4.94
N LEU A 74 22.40 -21.14 4.39
CA LEU A 74 21.50 -20.63 3.35
C LEU A 74 21.57 -21.47 2.07
N ARG A 75 22.77 -21.80 1.58
CA ARG A 75 22.97 -22.67 0.41
C ARG A 75 22.29 -24.02 0.60
N GLY A 76 22.50 -24.65 1.75
CA GLY A 76 21.88 -25.93 2.09
C GLY A 76 20.35 -25.83 2.11
N HIS A 77 19.81 -24.79 2.75
CA HIS A 77 18.37 -24.55 2.80
C HIS A 77 17.77 -24.34 1.40
N ILE A 78 18.32 -23.41 0.62
CA ILE A 78 17.84 -23.06 -0.73
C ILE A 78 17.92 -24.25 -1.69
N THR A 79 19.01 -25.00 -1.66
CA THR A 79 19.15 -26.21 -2.49
C THR A 79 18.09 -27.25 -2.11
N GLY A 80 17.77 -27.37 -0.82
CA GLY A 80 16.71 -28.25 -0.31
C GLY A 80 15.30 -27.88 -0.77
N LEU A 81 15.06 -26.64 -1.23
CA LEU A 81 13.77 -26.20 -1.77
C LEU A 81 13.57 -26.60 -3.25
N GLY A 82 14.59 -27.16 -3.89
CA GLY A 82 14.53 -27.67 -5.26
C GLY A 82 15.21 -26.78 -6.30
N SER A 83 15.50 -27.35 -7.48
CA SER A 83 16.29 -26.70 -8.53
C SER A 83 15.68 -25.40 -9.04
N TRP A 84 14.34 -25.33 -9.14
CA TRP A 84 13.66 -24.10 -9.60
C TRP A 84 14.00 -22.87 -8.75
N VAL A 85 14.10 -23.05 -7.43
CA VAL A 85 14.51 -21.99 -6.48
C VAL A 85 16.02 -21.78 -6.58
N ALA A 86 16.80 -22.87 -6.52
CA ALA A 86 18.26 -22.81 -6.49
C ALA A 86 18.86 -22.07 -7.71
N ASP A 87 18.26 -22.21 -8.89
CA ASP A 87 18.71 -21.53 -10.11
C ASP A 87 18.48 -20.01 -10.09
N ARG A 88 17.59 -19.52 -9.22
CA ARG A 88 17.19 -18.09 -9.12
C ARG A 88 17.70 -17.40 -7.88
N VAL A 89 18.16 -18.16 -6.89
CA VAL A 89 18.65 -17.62 -5.62
C VAL A 89 20.17 -17.71 -5.57
N LYS A 90 20.82 -16.54 -5.48
CA LYS A 90 22.27 -16.43 -5.31
C LYS A 90 22.59 -16.11 -3.87
N ILE A 91 23.56 -16.81 -3.28
CA ILE A 91 24.04 -16.54 -1.93
C ILE A 91 25.45 -15.95 -2.05
N VAL A 92 25.64 -14.74 -1.50
CA VAL A 92 26.94 -14.05 -1.45
C VAL A 92 27.44 -13.98 -0.01
N GLU A 93 28.76 -13.93 0.18
CA GLU A 93 29.37 -13.93 1.53
C GLU A 93 29.27 -12.55 2.18
N SER A 94 29.26 -11.49 1.38
CA SER A 94 29.25 -10.11 1.85
C SER A 94 28.37 -9.22 0.98
N LEU A 95 27.92 -8.09 1.54
CA LEU A 95 27.15 -7.10 0.79
C LEU A 95 27.94 -6.51 -0.38
N ASP A 96 29.27 -6.43 -0.27
CA ASP A 96 30.13 -5.81 -1.28
C ASP A 96 30.20 -6.63 -2.58
N GLU A 97 29.86 -7.92 -2.52
CA GLU A 97 29.70 -8.81 -3.67
C GLU A 97 28.32 -8.70 -4.34
N ALA A 98 27.34 -8.07 -3.67
CA ALA A 98 25.98 -7.95 -4.17
C ALA A 98 25.88 -6.82 -5.22
N GLN A 99 25.39 -7.17 -6.39
CA GLN A 99 25.04 -6.20 -7.42
C GLN A 99 23.82 -5.36 -6.99
N PRO A 100 23.66 -4.13 -7.53
CA PRO A 100 22.46 -3.34 -7.31
C PRO A 100 21.20 -4.09 -7.72
N ALA A 101 20.12 -3.88 -6.96
CA ALA A 101 18.84 -4.55 -7.13
C ALA A 101 17.67 -3.55 -7.17
N ASP A 102 16.58 -3.96 -7.81
CA ASP A 102 15.35 -3.17 -7.90
C ASP A 102 14.61 -3.10 -6.56
N VAL A 103 14.74 -4.15 -5.74
CA VAL A 103 14.17 -4.21 -4.40
C VAL A 103 15.22 -4.68 -3.40
N VAL A 104 15.56 -3.85 -2.43
CA VAL A 104 16.40 -4.23 -1.29
C VAL A 104 15.52 -4.47 -0.07
N ILE A 105 15.69 -5.60 0.60
CA ILE A 105 14.88 -6.04 1.73
C ILE A 105 15.79 -6.27 2.92
N VAL A 106 15.48 -5.62 4.05
CA VAL A 106 16.15 -5.88 5.33
C VAL A 106 15.34 -6.92 6.09
N GLY A 107 15.90 -8.12 6.25
CA GLY A 107 15.27 -9.26 6.91
C GLY A 107 15.09 -9.08 8.42
N GLU A 108 15.95 -8.27 9.04
CA GLU A 108 15.97 -8.06 10.49
C GLU A 108 15.45 -6.66 10.87
N PRO A 109 14.46 -6.56 11.79
CA PRO A 109 13.96 -5.27 12.24
C PRO A 109 15.01 -4.45 12.97
N GLN A 110 15.10 -3.16 12.65
CA GLN A 110 16.06 -2.23 13.23
C GLN A 110 15.67 -1.86 14.66
N THR A 111 16.55 -2.19 15.61
CA THR A 111 16.38 -1.93 17.05
C THR A 111 17.43 -0.98 17.63
N GLY A 112 18.52 -0.73 16.89
CA GLY A 112 19.68 0.06 17.31
C GLY A 112 19.46 1.57 17.34
N THR A 113 20.56 2.32 17.21
CA THR A 113 20.55 3.78 17.32
C THR A 113 20.06 4.43 16.01
N ALA A 114 19.78 5.73 16.07
CA ALA A 114 19.48 6.52 14.88
C ALA A 114 20.68 6.63 13.92
N GLU A 115 21.91 6.63 14.45
CA GLU A 115 23.13 6.72 13.66
C GLU A 115 23.39 5.42 12.90
N ASP A 116 23.29 4.27 13.57
CA ASP A 116 23.44 2.96 12.93
C ASP A 116 22.40 2.75 11.81
N THR A 117 21.15 3.15 12.08
CA THR A 117 20.06 3.03 11.10
C THR A 117 20.33 3.88 9.86
N ARG A 118 20.85 5.11 10.04
CA ARG A 118 21.21 5.98 8.93
C ARG A 118 22.39 5.42 8.14
N GLY A 119 23.44 4.97 8.83
CA GLY A 119 24.60 4.34 8.20
C GLY A 119 24.22 3.09 7.40
N LEU A 120 23.29 2.28 7.92
CA LEU A 120 22.75 1.13 7.19
C LEU A 120 21.98 1.57 5.93
N ILE A 121 21.10 2.57 6.03
CA ILE A 121 20.35 3.08 4.87
C ILE A 121 21.30 3.63 3.81
N ASP A 122 22.28 4.44 4.19
CA ASP A 122 23.27 5.02 3.27
C ASP A 122 24.11 3.93 2.59
N LYS A 123 24.40 2.83 3.30
CA LYS A 123 25.07 1.67 2.73
C LYS A 123 24.16 0.96 1.71
N LEU A 124 22.94 0.62 2.11
CA LEU A 124 22.00 -0.13 1.28
C LEU A 124 21.49 0.65 0.07
N ALA A 125 21.39 1.98 0.18
CA ALA A 125 20.97 2.84 -0.93
C ALA A 125 21.93 2.75 -2.14
N LYS A 126 23.20 2.40 -1.92
CA LYS A 126 24.19 2.19 -2.99
C LYS A 126 23.98 0.89 -3.76
N HIS A 127 23.17 -0.03 -3.22
CA HIS A 127 22.79 -1.29 -3.86
C HIS A 127 21.36 -1.23 -4.43
N LEU A 128 20.77 -0.04 -4.57
CA LEU A 128 19.53 0.14 -5.30
C LEU A 128 19.82 0.55 -6.74
N THR A 129 19.07 -0.02 -7.69
CA THR A 129 18.95 0.53 -9.04
C THR A 129 18.15 1.84 -9.01
N ASP A 130 18.19 2.60 -10.11
CA ASP A 130 17.38 3.80 -10.25
C ASP A 130 15.88 3.48 -10.16
N GLY A 131 15.16 4.19 -9.29
CA GLY A 131 13.76 3.91 -8.99
C GLY A 131 13.53 2.73 -8.04
N GLY A 132 14.58 2.04 -7.61
CA GLY A 132 14.52 0.92 -6.69
C GLY A 132 13.95 1.27 -5.32
N VAL A 133 13.50 0.25 -4.58
CA VAL A 133 12.87 0.41 -3.27
C VAL A 133 13.60 -0.37 -2.18
N LEU A 134 13.89 0.31 -1.07
CA LEU A 134 14.35 -0.30 0.17
C LEU A 134 13.17 -0.56 1.12
N SER A 135 12.91 -1.82 1.43
CA SER A 135 11.98 -2.29 2.45
C SER A 135 12.71 -2.57 3.76
N ILE A 136 12.38 -1.80 4.80
CA ILE A 136 13.03 -1.90 6.12
C ILE A 136 11.99 -1.75 7.23
N ALA A 137 12.17 -2.47 8.35
CA ALA A 137 11.22 -2.44 9.46
C ALA A 137 11.88 -2.04 10.78
N ALA A 138 11.08 -1.49 11.69
CA ALA A 138 11.44 -1.36 13.10
C ALA A 138 10.25 -1.72 14.00
N PRO A 139 10.49 -2.16 15.25
CA PRO A 139 9.44 -2.29 16.25
C PRO A 139 8.64 -0.99 16.41
N ALA A 140 7.33 -1.13 16.31
CA ALA A 140 6.40 -0.06 16.59
C ALA A 140 6.15 0.03 18.11
N GLY A 141 6.18 1.25 18.64
CA GLY A 141 5.86 1.56 20.04
C GLY A 141 7.02 2.22 20.79
N PRO A 142 6.72 3.01 21.84
CA PRO A 142 7.73 3.74 22.60
C PRO A 142 8.69 2.79 23.32
N GLY A 143 9.98 3.18 23.40
CA GLY A 143 11.01 2.48 24.18
C GLY A 143 11.49 1.15 23.59
N ARG A 144 11.08 0.77 22.38
CA ARG A 144 11.45 -0.52 21.75
C ARG A 144 12.69 -0.47 20.86
N THR A 145 13.21 0.72 20.60
CA THR A 145 14.42 0.95 19.80
C THR A 145 15.26 2.04 20.46
N GLN A 146 16.57 2.06 20.19
CA GLN A 146 17.47 3.12 20.68
C GLN A 146 17.49 4.36 19.77
N GLY A 147 16.48 4.54 18.93
CA GLY A 147 16.35 5.66 18.00
C GLY A 147 16.02 5.25 16.57
N ALA A 148 16.21 3.97 16.21
CA ALA A 148 15.94 3.44 14.88
C ALA A 148 14.52 3.75 14.37
N ALA A 149 13.48 3.54 15.18
CA ALA A 149 12.11 3.79 14.75
C ALA A 149 11.84 5.29 14.43
N ALA A 150 12.48 6.20 15.18
CA ALA A 150 12.36 7.64 14.94
C ALA A 150 13.13 8.07 13.68
N GLU A 151 14.31 7.48 13.45
CA GLU A 151 15.07 7.71 12.21
C GLU A 151 14.31 7.19 10.98
N LEU A 152 13.79 5.96 11.02
CA LEU A 152 12.99 5.42 9.91
C LEU A 152 11.73 6.25 9.63
N PHE A 153 11.12 6.81 10.67
CA PHE A 153 10.02 7.75 10.48
C PHE A 153 10.46 9.03 9.76
N ARG A 154 11.61 9.61 10.14
CA ARG A 154 12.19 10.76 9.43
C ARG A 154 12.50 10.45 7.97
N GLN A 155 13.19 9.34 7.71
CA GLN A 155 13.54 8.88 6.37
C GLN A 155 12.28 8.61 5.53
N GLY A 156 11.23 8.03 6.14
CA GLY A 156 9.93 7.84 5.51
C GLY A 156 9.21 9.14 5.15
N SER A 157 9.40 10.23 5.91
CA SER A 157 8.84 11.53 5.54
C SER A 157 9.55 12.18 4.35
N LEU A 158 10.81 11.83 4.10
CA LEU A 158 11.64 12.41 3.03
C LEU A 158 11.59 11.56 1.75
N PHE A 159 11.68 10.25 1.89
CA PHE A 159 11.88 9.29 0.79
C PHE A 159 10.82 8.19 0.76
N GLY A 160 9.80 8.27 1.61
CA GLY A 160 8.82 7.21 1.77
C GLY A 160 7.85 7.09 0.61
N VAL A 161 7.83 5.93 -0.02
CA VAL A 161 6.84 5.53 -1.05
C VAL A 161 5.81 4.53 -0.50
N GLY A 162 5.77 4.37 0.82
CA GLY A 162 4.76 3.58 1.52
C GLY A 162 5.19 3.18 2.93
N SER A 163 4.19 2.93 3.79
CA SER A 163 4.43 2.35 5.11
C SER A 163 3.25 1.47 5.55
N ASP A 164 3.57 0.36 6.21
CA ASP A 164 2.58 -0.55 6.78
C ASP A 164 2.84 -0.76 8.27
N LEU A 165 1.79 -0.65 9.08
CA LEU A 165 1.82 -1.03 10.49
C LEU A 165 1.26 -2.45 10.67
N VAL A 166 2.13 -3.40 10.98
CA VAL A 166 1.79 -4.80 11.20
C VAL A 166 1.51 -5.04 12.69
N ILE A 167 0.30 -4.72 13.13
CA ILE A 167 -0.09 -4.83 14.55
C ILE A 167 -0.08 -6.29 15.05
N ARG A 168 -0.35 -7.26 14.17
CA ARG A 168 -0.38 -8.70 14.54
C ARG A 168 1.01 -9.36 14.58
N ASN A 169 2.08 -8.60 14.41
CA ASN A 169 3.43 -9.09 14.70
C ASN A 169 3.70 -8.99 16.21
N GLN A 170 4.58 -9.82 16.77
CA GLN A 170 5.00 -9.72 18.17
C GLN A 170 6.52 -9.55 18.25
N PRO A 171 7.02 -8.35 18.61
CA PRO A 171 6.28 -7.10 18.79
C PRO A 171 5.71 -6.56 17.46
N PRO A 172 4.68 -5.70 17.49
CA PRO A 172 4.23 -4.96 16.31
C PRO A 172 5.37 -4.31 15.55
N LEU A 173 5.36 -4.40 14.21
CA LEU A 173 6.39 -3.81 13.35
C LEU A 173 5.78 -2.73 12.46
N ARG A 174 6.56 -1.68 12.18
CA ARG A 174 6.27 -0.74 11.09
C ARG A 174 7.28 -0.98 9.98
N VAL A 175 6.77 -1.32 8.81
CA VAL A 175 7.55 -1.47 7.57
C VAL A 175 7.53 -0.13 6.83
N HIS A 176 8.71 0.31 6.41
CA HIS A 176 8.94 1.51 5.61
C HIS A 176 9.45 1.08 4.24
N ARG A 177 8.96 1.74 3.20
CA ARG A 177 9.44 1.59 1.82
C ARG A 177 10.03 2.91 1.40
N LEU A 178 11.32 2.92 1.12
CA LEU A 178 12.08 4.13 0.81
C LEU A 178 12.56 4.05 -0.64
N ARG A 179 12.50 5.17 -1.34
CA ARG A 179 12.99 5.34 -2.70
C ARG A 179 13.74 6.66 -2.79
N PHE A 180 14.99 6.61 -3.24
CA PHE A 180 15.89 7.77 -3.22
C PHE A 180 16.02 8.44 -4.60
N THR A 181 15.65 7.75 -5.67
CA THR A 181 15.63 8.27 -7.05
C THR A 181 14.26 8.07 -7.68
N ALA A 182 13.89 8.93 -8.63
CA ALA A 182 12.58 8.83 -9.27
C ALA A 182 12.48 7.52 -10.07
N ALA A 183 11.38 6.79 -9.89
CA ALA A 183 11.13 5.58 -10.68
C ALA A 183 10.50 5.94 -12.03
N ASP A 184 10.83 5.18 -13.06
CA ASP A 184 10.17 5.27 -14.35
C ASP A 184 8.66 4.97 -14.20
N VAL A 185 7.85 5.74 -14.90
CA VAL A 185 6.40 5.58 -14.94
C VAL A 185 6.03 4.25 -15.60
N ALA A 186 6.81 3.80 -16.60
CA ALA A 186 6.60 2.54 -17.29
C ALA A 186 6.57 1.35 -16.33
N THR A 187 7.39 1.38 -15.26
CA THR A 187 7.42 0.34 -14.22
C THR A 187 6.07 0.13 -13.56
N ALA A 188 5.22 1.16 -13.43
CA ALA A 188 3.91 0.99 -12.82
C ALA A 188 2.99 0.03 -13.59
N THR A 189 3.18 -0.09 -14.91
CA THR A 189 2.34 -0.92 -15.79
C THR A 189 2.54 -2.42 -15.57
N THR A 190 3.71 -2.81 -15.05
CA THR A 190 4.06 -4.21 -14.74
C THR A 190 3.76 -4.59 -13.30
N LEU A 191 3.27 -3.65 -12.48
CA LEU A 191 2.94 -3.93 -11.09
C LEU A 191 1.57 -4.60 -10.95
N ALA A 192 1.50 -5.60 -10.08
CA ALA A 192 0.27 -6.03 -9.46
C ALA A 192 -0.14 -5.04 -8.34
N PRO A 193 -1.44 -4.94 -8.01
CA PRO A 193 -1.91 -4.20 -6.84
C PRO A 193 -1.18 -4.63 -5.55
N ALA A 194 -0.65 -3.67 -4.81
CA ALA A 194 0.09 -3.94 -3.59
C ALA A 194 -0.76 -4.67 -2.53
N PHE A 195 -0.14 -5.62 -1.82
CA PHE A 195 -0.67 -6.10 -0.55
C PHE A 195 -0.67 -4.96 0.47
N ARG A 196 -1.80 -4.73 1.14
CA ARG A 196 -1.94 -3.69 2.16
C ARG A 196 -2.38 -4.30 3.48
N THR A 197 -1.66 -4.01 4.55
CA THR A 197 -2.02 -4.46 5.89
C THR A 197 -3.29 -3.78 6.43
N SER A 198 -3.66 -2.65 5.82
CA SER A 198 -4.90 -1.94 6.06
C SER A 198 -6.13 -2.65 5.47
N SER A 199 -5.98 -3.67 4.64
CA SER A 199 -7.10 -4.51 4.18
C SER A 199 -7.06 -5.85 4.91
N VAL A 200 -8.10 -6.16 5.68
CA VAL A 200 -8.14 -7.34 6.56
C VAL A 200 -9.10 -8.38 5.98
N PRO A 201 -8.63 -9.61 5.68
CA PRO A 201 -9.48 -10.63 5.08
C PRO A 201 -10.56 -11.10 6.05
N LEU A 202 -11.80 -11.08 5.60
CA LEU A 202 -12.95 -11.69 6.28
C LEU A 202 -13.34 -13.03 5.64
N THR A 203 -13.36 -13.07 4.31
CA THR A 203 -13.54 -14.28 3.50
C THR A 203 -12.51 -14.28 2.36
N ARG A 204 -12.56 -15.27 1.45
CA ARG A 204 -11.67 -15.30 0.27
C ARG A 204 -11.87 -14.11 -0.67
N THR A 205 -13.07 -13.55 -0.74
CA THR A 205 -13.44 -12.49 -1.71
C THR A 205 -13.81 -11.18 -1.03
N MET A 206 -13.90 -11.15 0.30
CA MET A 206 -14.29 -9.97 1.05
C MET A 206 -13.24 -9.62 2.10
N HIS A 207 -12.74 -8.41 2.01
CA HIS A 207 -11.94 -7.79 3.05
C HIS A 207 -12.74 -6.70 3.77
N ILE A 208 -12.19 -6.24 4.90
CA ILE A 208 -12.65 -5.06 5.62
C ILE A 208 -11.44 -4.15 5.83
N ASP A 209 -11.62 -2.87 5.55
CA ASP A 209 -10.63 -1.84 5.84
C ASP A 209 -10.30 -1.78 7.34
N SER A 210 -9.05 -1.55 7.69
CA SER A 210 -8.58 -1.54 9.08
C SER A 210 -9.26 -0.47 9.92
N ASN A 211 -9.71 0.64 9.31
CA ASN A 211 -10.55 1.62 9.99
C ASN A 211 -11.90 1.01 10.42
N GLY A 212 -12.47 0.13 9.59
CA GLY A 212 -13.69 -0.62 9.90
C GLY A 212 -13.48 -1.65 10.99
N VAL A 213 -12.37 -2.38 10.96
CA VAL A 213 -12.00 -3.31 12.04
C VAL A 213 -11.87 -2.58 13.37
N ALA A 214 -11.18 -1.43 13.38
CA ALA A 214 -11.03 -0.61 14.57
C ALA A 214 -12.39 -0.08 15.07
N ALA A 215 -13.22 0.46 14.17
CA ALA A 215 -14.54 0.99 14.52
C ALA A 215 -15.49 -0.09 15.05
N ALA A 216 -15.52 -1.28 14.43
CA ALA A 216 -16.30 -2.41 14.90
C ALA A 216 -15.80 -2.91 16.27
N GLY A 217 -14.48 -2.97 16.48
CA GLY A 217 -13.89 -3.33 17.77
C GLY A 217 -14.26 -2.36 18.89
N ILE A 218 -14.23 -1.04 18.62
CA ILE A 218 -14.68 -0.01 19.56
C ILE A 218 -16.17 -0.18 19.89
N ALA A 219 -17.02 -0.40 18.88
CA ALA A 219 -18.46 -0.60 19.07
C ALA A 219 -18.74 -1.83 19.95
N LEU A 220 -18.10 -2.96 19.69
CA LEU A 220 -18.24 -4.18 20.49
C LEU A 220 -17.68 -4.00 21.91
N GLY A 221 -16.57 -3.27 22.08
CA GLY A 221 -16.02 -2.94 23.39
C GLY A 221 -16.97 -2.08 24.23
N LEU A 222 -17.58 -1.06 23.62
CA LEU A 222 -18.61 -0.23 24.26
C LEU A 222 -19.85 -1.05 24.63
N ALA A 223 -20.26 -1.99 23.77
CA ALA A 223 -21.35 -2.92 24.07
C ALA A 223 -21.04 -3.78 25.30
N ALA A 224 -19.85 -4.38 25.35
CA ALA A 224 -19.40 -5.19 26.49
C ALA A 224 -19.35 -4.36 27.79
N LEU A 225 -18.84 -3.14 27.72
CA LEU A 225 -18.79 -2.23 28.87
C LEU A 225 -20.20 -1.85 29.35
N ALA A 226 -21.10 -1.49 28.43
CA ALA A 226 -22.49 -1.16 28.77
C ALA A 226 -23.22 -2.36 29.39
N ARG A 227 -22.99 -3.57 28.87
CA ARG A 227 -23.53 -4.82 29.41
C ARG A 227 -23.03 -5.08 30.83
N ARG A 228 -21.73 -4.87 31.07
CA ARG A 228 -21.10 -5.04 32.38
C ARG A 228 -21.59 -4.00 33.40
N ALA A 229 -21.71 -2.73 32.99
CA ALA A 229 -22.14 -1.64 33.86
C ALA A 229 -23.64 -1.71 34.21
N ARG A 230 -24.50 -2.15 33.27
CA ARG A 230 -25.96 -2.27 33.49
C ARG A 230 -26.52 -3.58 32.93
N PRO A 231 -26.34 -4.73 33.63
CA PRO A 231 -26.71 -6.05 33.12
C PRO A 231 -28.21 -6.28 32.85
N LYS A 232 -29.11 -5.50 33.47
CA LYS A 232 -30.55 -5.58 33.19
C LYS A 232 -30.99 -4.69 32.03
N SER A 233 -30.15 -3.74 31.62
CA SER A 233 -30.46 -2.81 30.53
C SER A 233 -30.21 -3.46 29.16
N LYS A 234 -31.02 -3.08 28.17
CA LYS A 234 -30.83 -3.44 26.75
C LYS A 234 -29.97 -2.42 25.98
N LEU A 235 -29.48 -1.36 26.63
CA LEU A 235 -28.70 -0.30 25.96
C LEU A 235 -27.42 -0.80 25.28
N TRP A 236 -26.84 -1.92 25.73
CA TRP A 236 -25.68 -2.55 25.09
C TRP A 236 -25.97 -3.03 23.66
N LEU A 237 -27.24 -3.26 23.30
CA LEU A 237 -27.64 -3.68 21.96
C LEU A 237 -27.37 -2.61 20.91
N ILE A 238 -27.45 -1.31 21.26
CA ILE A 238 -27.25 -0.22 20.30
C ILE A 238 -25.84 -0.28 19.68
N PRO A 239 -24.74 -0.22 20.46
CA PRO A 239 -23.40 -0.33 19.90
C PRO A 239 -23.11 -1.72 19.32
N ALA A 240 -23.71 -2.79 19.86
CA ALA A 240 -23.55 -4.14 19.30
C ALA A 240 -24.15 -4.24 17.88
N LEU A 241 -25.36 -3.73 17.68
CA LEU A 241 -26.05 -3.74 16.39
C LEU A 241 -25.40 -2.77 15.40
N ALA A 242 -24.80 -1.67 15.87
CA ALA A 242 -24.07 -0.72 15.03
C ALA A 242 -22.79 -1.31 14.41
N ALA A 243 -22.21 -2.38 14.99
CA ALA A 243 -20.99 -2.99 14.45
C ALA A 243 -21.17 -3.55 13.03
N ALA A 244 -22.36 -4.10 12.71
CA ALA A 244 -22.65 -4.66 11.40
C ALA A 244 -22.69 -3.63 10.25
N PRO A 245 -23.47 -2.53 10.31
CA PRO A 245 -23.44 -1.51 9.27
C PRO A 245 -22.09 -0.79 9.18
N VAL A 246 -21.35 -0.64 10.28
CA VAL A 246 -19.97 -0.12 10.25
C VAL A 246 -19.07 -1.07 9.45
N ALA A 247 -19.10 -2.37 9.73
CA ALA A 247 -18.34 -3.35 8.96
C ALA A 247 -18.74 -3.36 7.47
N ALA A 248 -20.03 -3.25 7.17
CA ALA A 248 -20.54 -3.20 5.81
C ALA A 248 -20.11 -1.93 5.05
N PHE A 249 -20.00 -0.78 5.73
CA PHE A 249 -19.51 0.47 5.14
C PHE A 249 -18.02 0.36 4.77
N PHE A 250 -17.21 -0.24 5.64
CA PHE A 250 -15.77 -0.41 5.43
C PHE A 250 -15.40 -1.68 4.65
N ARG A 251 -16.37 -2.34 4.01
CA ARG A 251 -16.11 -3.53 3.21
C ARG A 251 -15.23 -3.19 2.01
N ASP A 252 -14.39 -4.14 1.65
CA ASP A 252 -13.39 -4.02 0.60
C ASP A 252 -13.34 -5.33 -0.19
N PRO A 253 -14.29 -5.55 -1.12
CA PRO A 253 -14.30 -6.76 -1.93
C PRO A 253 -13.05 -6.82 -2.81
N GLU A 254 -12.53 -8.03 -3.01
CA GLU A 254 -11.55 -8.27 -4.08
C GLU A 254 -12.22 -8.10 -5.44
N ARG A 255 -11.44 -7.63 -6.41
CA ARG A 255 -11.93 -7.27 -7.74
C ARG A 255 -10.98 -7.76 -8.80
N ASP A 256 -11.56 -8.33 -9.85
CA ASP A 256 -10.84 -8.67 -11.06
C ASP A 256 -10.60 -7.39 -11.86
N VAL A 257 -9.33 -6.98 -11.93
CA VAL A 257 -8.93 -5.79 -12.67
C VAL A 257 -8.79 -6.15 -14.16
N PRO A 258 -9.49 -5.46 -15.08
CA PRO A 258 -9.33 -5.68 -16.52
C PRO A 258 -7.88 -5.59 -16.99
N GLY A 259 -7.40 -6.61 -17.70
CA GLY A 259 -6.02 -6.67 -18.21
C GLY A 259 -5.71 -5.77 -19.41
N ASP A 260 -6.72 -5.20 -20.07
CA ASP A 260 -6.55 -4.32 -21.24
C ASP A 260 -5.72 -3.08 -20.86
N PRO A 261 -4.51 -2.86 -21.42
CA PRO A 261 -3.67 -1.72 -21.08
C PRO A 261 -4.26 -0.37 -21.52
N THR A 262 -5.21 -0.38 -22.48
CA THR A 262 -5.90 0.82 -22.93
C THR A 262 -7.09 1.20 -22.03
N ALA A 263 -7.55 0.28 -21.18
CA ALA A 263 -8.72 0.49 -20.34
C ALA A 263 -8.42 1.35 -19.11
N VAL A 264 -9.23 2.39 -18.92
CA VAL A 264 -9.32 3.19 -17.70
C VAL A 264 -10.53 2.71 -16.92
N ILE A 265 -10.31 2.29 -15.67
CA ILE A 265 -11.36 1.74 -14.81
C ILE A 265 -11.89 2.76 -13.82
N ALA A 266 -13.11 2.54 -13.33
CA ALA A 266 -13.71 3.37 -12.30
C ALA A 266 -12.81 3.41 -11.05
N ALA A 267 -12.61 4.60 -10.48
CA ALA A 267 -11.89 4.77 -9.23
C ALA A 267 -12.73 4.42 -7.99
N ALA A 268 -14.05 4.30 -8.15
CA ALA A 268 -14.98 4.13 -7.05
C ALA A 268 -16.28 3.43 -7.48
N ASP A 269 -17.01 2.85 -6.53
CA ASP A 269 -18.35 2.29 -6.76
C ASP A 269 -19.40 3.37 -6.71
N GLY A 270 -20.33 3.38 -7.66
CA GLY A 270 -21.42 4.34 -7.56
C GLY A 270 -22.17 4.55 -8.85
N LYS A 271 -22.72 5.75 -8.99
CA LYS A 271 -23.47 6.20 -10.16
C LYS A 271 -22.74 7.36 -10.82
N VAL A 272 -22.55 7.30 -12.14
CA VAL A 272 -21.97 8.39 -12.92
C VAL A 272 -22.92 9.60 -12.86
N LEU A 273 -22.39 10.73 -12.41
CA LEU A 273 -23.11 12.01 -12.34
C LEU A 273 -22.92 12.83 -13.61
N SER A 274 -21.70 12.89 -14.12
CA SER A 274 -21.36 13.68 -15.30
C SER A 274 -20.17 13.09 -16.05
N VAL A 275 -20.17 13.33 -17.36
CA VAL A 275 -19.08 13.04 -18.28
C VAL A 275 -18.88 14.30 -19.09
N GLU A 276 -17.83 15.05 -18.79
CA GLU A 276 -17.67 16.43 -19.26
C GLU A 276 -16.24 16.68 -19.70
N ARG A 277 -16.07 17.62 -20.63
CA ARG A 277 -14.76 18.18 -20.96
C ARG A 277 -14.61 19.51 -20.24
N ILE A 278 -13.53 19.67 -19.49
CA ILE A 278 -13.29 20.85 -18.67
C ILE A 278 -11.82 21.27 -18.73
N ARG A 279 -11.54 22.54 -18.45
CA ARG A 279 -10.18 23.00 -18.20
C ARG A 279 -9.98 23.20 -16.70
N ASP A 280 -8.83 22.77 -16.22
CA ASP A 280 -8.48 22.84 -14.81
C ASP A 280 -6.97 23.07 -14.66
N ASP A 281 -6.60 24.33 -14.48
CA ASP A 281 -5.20 24.77 -14.51
C ASP A 281 -4.35 24.15 -13.39
N ARG A 282 -4.99 23.57 -12.36
CA ARG A 282 -4.31 22.85 -11.27
C ARG A 282 -3.56 21.62 -11.77
N PHE A 283 -4.01 21.02 -12.88
CA PHE A 283 -3.46 19.77 -13.41
C PHE A 283 -2.57 20.00 -14.63
N GLY A 284 -2.32 21.26 -14.99
CA GLY A 284 -1.54 21.66 -16.15
C GLY A 284 -2.40 22.15 -17.32
N PRO A 285 -1.76 22.55 -18.43
CA PRO A 285 -2.46 23.11 -19.57
C PRO A 285 -3.24 22.02 -20.32
N GLY A 286 -4.43 22.37 -20.80
CA GLY A 286 -5.22 21.50 -21.66
C GLY A 286 -6.64 21.29 -21.15
N GLU A 287 -7.38 20.47 -21.89
CA GLU A 287 -8.73 20.06 -21.54
C GLU A 287 -8.69 18.62 -21.01
N PHE A 288 -9.44 18.38 -19.95
CA PHE A 288 -9.58 17.09 -19.30
C PHE A 288 -10.98 16.55 -19.53
N LEU A 289 -11.07 15.26 -19.88
CA LEU A 289 -12.27 14.47 -19.76
C LEU A 289 -12.45 14.13 -18.28
N ARG A 290 -13.47 14.72 -17.64
CA ARG A 290 -13.87 14.44 -16.27
C ARG A 290 -15.05 13.46 -16.25
N ILE A 291 -14.88 12.37 -15.52
CA ILE A 291 -15.96 11.41 -15.20
C ILE A 291 -16.19 11.45 -13.69
N ALA A 292 -17.32 12.02 -13.26
CA ALA A 292 -17.67 12.17 -11.86
C ALA A 292 -18.59 11.03 -11.40
N VAL A 293 -18.23 10.33 -10.33
CA VAL A 293 -18.99 9.19 -9.78
C VAL A 293 -19.44 9.50 -8.36
N PHE A 294 -20.75 9.43 -8.11
CA PHE A 294 -21.32 9.55 -6.78
C PHE A 294 -21.40 8.19 -6.09
N LEU A 295 -20.85 8.13 -4.88
CA LEU A 295 -20.91 6.97 -4.00
C LEU A 295 -21.92 7.23 -2.88
N SER A 296 -23.00 6.46 -2.86
CA SER A 296 -23.94 6.45 -1.74
C SER A 296 -23.31 5.81 -0.49
N VAL A 297 -23.97 5.89 0.66
CA VAL A 297 -23.53 5.21 1.89
C VAL A 297 -23.54 3.67 1.79
N PHE A 298 -24.23 3.13 0.78
CA PHE A 298 -24.30 1.69 0.54
C PHE A 298 -23.23 1.19 -0.42
N ASP A 299 -22.54 2.06 -1.15
CA ASP A 299 -21.47 1.67 -2.07
C ASP A 299 -20.17 1.34 -1.31
N VAL A 300 -19.15 0.85 -2.01
CA VAL A 300 -17.82 0.64 -1.42
C VAL A 300 -17.03 1.94 -1.48
N HIS A 301 -16.53 2.40 -0.33
CA HIS A 301 -15.81 3.66 -0.22
C HIS A 301 -14.30 3.56 -0.32
N VAL A 302 -13.75 2.35 -0.49
CA VAL A 302 -12.35 2.17 -0.85
C VAL A 302 -12.15 2.61 -2.30
N ASN A 303 -11.24 3.57 -2.51
CA ASN A 303 -10.92 4.09 -3.83
C ASN A 303 -9.70 3.40 -4.42
N ARG A 304 -9.74 3.22 -5.74
CA ARG A 304 -8.75 2.47 -6.52
C ARG A 304 -8.16 3.33 -7.63
N SER A 305 -6.90 3.08 -7.98
CA SER A 305 -6.24 3.79 -9.06
C SER A 305 -6.91 3.41 -10.39
N PRO A 306 -7.38 4.39 -11.19
CA PRO A 306 -8.08 4.09 -12.45
C PRO A 306 -7.13 3.56 -13.53
N VAL A 307 -5.83 3.82 -13.38
CA VAL A 307 -4.74 3.47 -14.29
C VAL A 307 -3.47 3.12 -13.50
N ALA A 308 -2.48 2.54 -14.15
CA ALA A 308 -1.15 2.44 -13.60
C ALA A 308 -0.42 3.79 -13.75
N GLY A 309 0.37 4.18 -12.75
CA GLY A 309 1.15 5.43 -12.80
C GLY A 309 1.89 5.75 -11.51
N ARG A 310 2.67 6.83 -11.54
CA ARG A 310 3.40 7.36 -10.38
C ARG A 310 2.62 8.51 -9.76
N VAL A 311 2.44 8.50 -8.44
CA VAL A 311 1.87 9.66 -7.73
C VAL A 311 2.85 10.82 -7.84
N ALA A 312 2.51 11.81 -8.67
CA ALA A 312 3.33 12.99 -8.91
C ALA A 312 3.07 14.08 -7.88
N ASP A 313 1.81 14.23 -7.44
CA ASP A 313 1.43 15.21 -6.44
C ASP A 313 0.20 14.77 -5.65
N TYR A 314 0.06 15.33 -4.45
CA TYR A 314 -1.12 15.22 -3.61
C TYR A 314 -1.36 16.54 -2.88
N PHE A 315 -2.54 17.11 -3.07
CA PHE A 315 -2.95 18.31 -2.37
C PHE A 315 -4.43 18.28 -2.01
N VAL A 316 -4.77 19.07 -0.99
CA VAL A 316 -6.14 19.20 -0.48
C VAL A 316 -6.57 20.65 -0.66
N GLU A 317 -7.76 20.83 -1.21
CA GLU A 317 -8.46 22.10 -1.21
C GLU A 317 -9.49 22.13 -0.10
N GLU A 318 -9.45 23.21 0.67
CA GLU A 318 -10.46 23.51 1.68
C GLU A 318 -11.79 23.89 1.02
N GLY A 319 -12.89 23.65 1.74
CA GLY A 319 -14.22 23.88 1.18
C GLY A 319 -15.37 23.47 2.10
N GLY A 320 -16.55 23.37 1.50
CA GLY A 320 -17.78 22.98 2.17
C GLY A 320 -18.02 21.47 2.26
N TYR A 321 -19.26 21.14 2.63
CA TYR A 321 -19.77 19.77 2.77
C TYR A 321 -21.20 19.69 2.21
N ALA A 322 -21.45 20.25 1.03
CA ALA A 322 -22.71 20.10 0.33
C ALA A 322 -22.98 18.64 -0.03
N ASN A 323 -24.22 18.30 -0.39
CA ASN A 323 -24.55 16.97 -0.90
C ASN A 323 -23.72 16.68 -2.16
N ALA A 324 -22.95 15.59 -2.14
CA ALA A 324 -22.00 15.23 -3.19
C ALA A 324 -22.65 14.93 -4.57
N ALA A 325 -23.97 14.79 -4.62
CA ALA A 325 -24.74 14.62 -5.85
C ALA A 325 -25.19 15.94 -6.51
N THR A 326 -24.93 17.11 -5.91
CA THR A 326 -25.37 18.41 -6.44
C THR A 326 -24.21 19.27 -6.91
N ALA A 327 -24.50 20.26 -7.76
CA ALA A 327 -23.49 21.20 -8.27
C ALA A 327 -22.76 21.97 -7.16
N ALA A 328 -23.38 22.16 -5.99
CA ALA A 328 -22.74 22.81 -4.85
C ALA A 328 -21.50 22.04 -4.33
N ALA A 329 -21.40 20.74 -4.64
CA ALA A 329 -20.27 19.91 -4.24
C ALA A 329 -18.95 20.21 -4.99
N GLU A 330 -18.98 21.02 -6.06
CA GLU A 330 -17.74 21.52 -6.69
C GLU A 330 -16.87 22.32 -5.70
N HIS A 331 -17.50 22.97 -4.71
CA HIS A 331 -16.83 23.76 -3.67
C HIS A 331 -16.61 22.98 -2.36
N ASN A 332 -16.81 21.66 -2.37
CA ASN A 332 -16.53 20.83 -1.20
C ASN A 332 -15.03 20.62 -1.03
N VAL A 333 -14.64 20.26 0.19
CA VAL A 333 -13.28 19.78 0.46
C VAL A 333 -12.94 18.65 -0.51
N ALA A 334 -11.82 18.79 -1.20
CA ALA A 334 -11.38 17.88 -2.24
C ALA A 334 -9.90 17.54 -2.06
N ALA A 335 -9.57 16.25 -2.10
CA ALA A 335 -8.19 15.80 -2.16
C ALA A 335 -7.89 15.26 -3.56
N TYR A 336 -6.84 15.77 -4.18
CA TYR A 336 -6.43 15.42 -5.53
C TYR A 336 -5.20 14.55 -5.46
N THR A 337 -5.25 13.37 -6.08
CA THR A 337 -4.08 12.52 -6.32
C THR A 337 -3.75 12.63 -7.79
N VAL A 338 -2.62 13.26 -8.11
CA VAL A 338 -2.14 13.47 -9.47
C VAL A 338 -1.20 12.33 -9.83
N LEU A 339 -1.52 11.62 -10.91
CA LEU A 339 -0.75 10.51 -11.45
C LEU A 339 -0.04 10.95 -12.72
N ASP A 340 1.27 10.77 -12.74
CA ASP A 340 2.05 10.76 -13.97
C ASP A 340 1.96 9.35 -14.60
N THR A 341 1.60 9.29 -15.87
CA THR A 341 1.35 8.06 -16.62
C THR A 341 2.00 8.17 -18.00
N GLU A 342 2.30 7.05 -18.66
CA GLU A 342 2.80 7.07 -20.04
C GLU A 342 1.83 7.76 -21.03
N ARG A 343 0.56 7.87 -20.65
CA ARG A 343 -0.51 8.49 -21.44
C ARG A 343 -0.74 9.97 -21.10
N GLY A 344 -0.02 10.51 -20.12
CA GLY A 344 -0.13 11.89 -19.61
C GLY A 344 -0.74 11.94 -18.21
N THR A 345 -1.00 13.16 -17.74
CA THR A 345 -1.50 13.40 -16.38
C THR A 345 -2.92 12.87 -16.20
N VAL A 346 -3.10 11.99 -15.21
CA VAL A 346 -4.41 11.50 -14.75
C VAL A 346 -4.63 11.95 -13.32
N VAL A 347 -5.83 12.44 -13.01
CA VAL A 347 -6.13 12.90 -11.64
C VAL A 347 -7.32 12.15 -11.09
N VAL A 348 -7.21 11.73 -9.82
CA VAL A 348 -8.35 11.24 -9.04
C VAL A 348 -8.65 12.25 -7.95
N ALA A 349 -9.82 12.88 -8.03
CA ALA A 349 -10.30 13.79 -6.99
C ALA A 349 -11.28 13.06 -6.07
N GLN A 350 -10.95 13.00 -4.80
CA GLN A 350 -11.83 12.52 -3.74
C GLN A 350 -12.53 13.73 -3.12
N ARG A 351 -13.85 13.85 -3.30
CA ARG A 351 -14.62 15.01 -2.81
C ARG A 351 -15.55 14.60 -1.68
N THR A 352 -15.57 15.41 -0.62
CA THR A 352 -16.45 15.21 0.52
C THR A 352 -17.92 15.43 0.16
N GLY A 353 -18.79 15.03 1.07
CA GLY A 353 -20.24 15.17 0.98
C GLY A 353 -20.81 15.58 2.33
N LEU A 354 -22.14 15.66 2.44
CA LEU A 354 -22.84 16.15 3.63
C LEU A 354 -22.41 15.48 4.95
N ILE A 355 -22.16 14.18 4.91
CA ILE A 355 -21.75 13.39 6.07
C ILE A 355 -20.24 13.10 6.03
N ALA A 356 -19.66 13.00 4.83
CA ALA A 356 -18.25 12.72 4.66
C ALA A 356 -17.37 13.91 5.01
N ARG A 357 -16.53 13.76 6.04
CA ARG A 357 -15.60 14.84 6.48
C ARG A 357 -14.14 14.45 6.49
N ARG A 358 -13.82 13.21 6.11
CA ARG A 358 -12.45 12.72 6.16
C ARG A 358 -12.12 11.88 4.94
N ILE A 359 -11.16 12.38 4.19
CA ILE A 359 -10.49 11.66 3.11
C ILE A 359 -9.24 11.01 3.71
N VAL A 360 -9.06 9.73 3.42
CA VAL A 360 -7.88 8.97 3.82
C VAL A 360 -7.09 8.67 2.57
N GLN A 361 -5.91 9.26 2.48
CA GLN A 361 -4.95 8.99 1.44
C GLN A 361 -3.85 8.06 1.99
N ARG A 362 -3.37 7.12 1.15
CA ARG A 362 -2.41 6.08 1.56
C ARG A 362 -1.20 5.94 0.63
N ALA A 363 -1.11 6.74 -0.42
CA ALA A 363 -0.12 6.60 -1.49
C ALA A 363 0.76 7.85 -1.60
N PRO A 364 1.79 8.03 -0.76
CA PRO A 364 2.60 9.26 -0.75
C PRO A 364 3.19 9.59 -2.13
N VAL A 365 3.55 10.85 -2.34
CA VAL A 365 4.21 11.29 -3.57
C VAL A 365 5.44 10.41 -3.86
N GLY A 366 5.60 10.04 -5.13
CA GLY A 366 6.63 9.10 -5.59
C GLY A 366 6.18 7.63 -5.60
N THR A 367 5.04 7.27 -5.01
CA THR A 367 4.51 5.89 -5.03
C THR A 367 4.17 5.45 -6.45
N LEU A 368 4.52 4.23 -6.84
CA LEU A 368 3.99 3.60 -8.05
C LEU A 368 2.72 2.83 -7.71
N LEU A 369 1.63 3.16 -8.39
CA LEU A 369 0.34 2.51 -8.25
C LEU A 369 0.08 1.63 -9.47
N ALA A 370 -0.31 0.38 -9.21
CA ALA A 370 -0.87 -0.47 -10.26
C ALA A 370 -2.31 -0.06 -10.56
N LYS A 371 -2.78 -0.36 -11.79
CA LYS A 371 -4.20 -0.22 -12.12
C LYS A 371 -5.04 -1.07 -11.16
N GLY A 372 -6.09 -0.48 -10.57
CA GLY A 372 -6.98 -1.13 -9.62
C GLY A 372 -6.45 -1.19 -8.18
N GLU A 373 -5.23 -0.69 -7.93
CA GLU A 373 -4.66 -0.66 -6.59
C GLU A 373 -5.41 0.29 -5.67
N ARG A 374 -5.61 -0.13 -4.41
CA ARG A 374 -6.23 0.67 -3.35
C ARG A 374 -5.27 1.77 -2.92
N PHE A 375 -5.67 3.03 -3.11
CA PHE A 375 -4.84 4.18 -2.72
C PHE A 375 -5.48 5.06 -1.65
N GLY A 376 -6.77 4.89 -1.37
CA GLY A 376 -7.47 5.74 -0.41
C GLY A 376 -8.88 5.27 -0.05
N LEU A 377 -9.56 6.07 0.77
CA LEU A 377 -10.96 5.89 1.14
C LEU A 377 -11.60 7.22 1.52
N ILE A 378 -12.88 7.42 1.21
CA ILE A 378 -13.68 8.57 1.67
C ILE A 378 -14.79 8.10 2.60
N ARG A 379 -14.81 8.59 3.84
CA ARG A 379 -15.80 8.11 4.83
C ARG A 379 -17.15 8.78 4.62
N PHE A 380 -18.25 8.03 4.58
CA PHE A 380 -19.67 8.43 4.65
C PHE A 380 -20.25 9.31 3.53
N GLY A 381 -20.29 8.77 2.30
CA GLY A 381 -21.05 9.36 1.18
C GLY A 381 -20.30 10.50 0.50
N SER A 382 -19.93 10.32 -0.76
CA SER A 382 -18.90 11.15 -1.39
C SER A 382 -18.97 11.10 -2.91
N ARG A 383 -18.14 11.93 -3.56
CA ARG A 383 -17.94 11.90 -5.01
C ARG A 383 -16.49 11.57 -5.31
N THR A 384 -16.24 10.81 -6.37
CA THR A 384 -14.90 10.57 -6.89
C THR A 384 -14.89 10.90 -8.37
N ASP A 385 -14.02 11.83 -8.74
CA ASP A 385 -13.89 12.30 -10.11
C ASP A 385 -12.58 11.76 -10.70
N VAL A 386 -12.62 11.27 -11.94
CA VAL A 386 -11.42 10.90 -12.71
C VAL A 386 -11.25 11.90 -13.85
N TYR A 387 -10.06 12.50 -13.94
CA TYR A 387 -9.67 13.44 -15.00
C TYR A 387 -8.64 12.76 -15.89
N LEU A 388 -8.89 12.77 -17.20
CA LEU A 388 -8.04 12.20 -18.24
C LEU A 388 -7.74 13.25 -19.30
N PRO A 389 -6.58 13.26 -19.98
CA PRO A 389 -6.35 14.15 -21.11
C PRO A 389 -7.42 13.96 -22.20
N ALA A 390 -8.20 15.00 -22.51
CA ALA A 390 -9.41 14.91 -23.34
C ALA A 390 -9.14 14.58 -24.82
N ASP A 391 -7.91 14.82 -25.28
CA ASP A 391 -7.42 14.49 -26.62
C ASP A 391 -7.04 13.01 -26.76
N ARG A 392 -6.66 12.36 -25.65
CA ARG A 392 -6.15 10.98 -25.63
C ARG A 392 -7.11 9.95 -25.06
N ALA A 393 -8.19 10.37 -24.40
CA ALA A 393 -9.16 9.47 -23.78
C ALA A 393 -10.57 9.66 -24.32
N GLU A 394 -11.32 8.56 -24.35
CA GLU A 394 -12.74 8.53 -24.72
C GLU A 394 -13.55 7.83 -23.64
N ALA A 395 -14.64 8.48 -23.20
CA ALA A 395 -15.54 7.90 -22.21
C ALA A 395 -16.34 6.73 -22.82
N LEU A 396 -16.50 5.67 -22.03
CA LEU A 396 -17.29 4.48 -22.38
C LEU A 396 -18.55 4.34 -21.54
N VAL A 397 -18.82 5.30 -20.65
CA VAL A 397 -19.99 5.31 -19.76
C VAL A 397 -20.79 6.60 -19.93
N GLY A 398 -22.08 6.52 -19.59
CA GLY A 398 -23.01 7.64 -19.61
C GLY A 398 -23.44 8.08 -18.20
N VAL A 399 -24.10 9.24 -18.13
CA VAL A 399 -24.77 9.70 -16.90
C VAL A 399 -25.79 8.66 -16.44
N ASP A 400 -25.95 8.52 -15.12
CA ASP A 400 -26.80 7.56 -14.43
C ASP A 400 -26.38 6.08 -14.50
N GLU A 401 -25.32 5.74 -15.24
CA GLU A 401 -24.77 4.39 -15.27
C GLU A 401 -24.14 4.01 -13.91
N ARG A 402 -24.31 2.76 -13.48
CA ARG A 402 -23.66 2.24 -12.28
C ARG A 402 -22.32 1.63 -12.61
N VAL A 403 -21.30 2.04 -11.88
CA VAL A 403 -19.92 1.58 -12.05
C VAL A 403 -19.40 0.94 -10.76
N ILE A 404 -18.52 -0.03 -10.91
CA ILE A 404 -17.82 -0.70 -9.82
C ILE A 404 -16.35 -0.31 -9.94
N GLY A 405 -15.80 0.33 -8.91
CA GLY A 405 -14.41 0.76 -8.88
C GLY A 405 -13.46 -0.42 -9.12
N GLY A 406 -12.29 -0.26 -9.71
CA GLY A 406 -11.41 -1.43 -9.92
C GLY A 406 -11.84 -2.41 -11.02
N ALA A 407 -13.08 -2.34 -11.53
CA ALA A 407 -13.65 -3.37 -12.41
C ALA A 407 -14.33 -2.79 -13.67
N THR A 408 -15.23 -1.82 -13.52
CA THR A 408 -15.92 -1.23 -14.67
C THR A 408 -14.97 -0.34 -15.47
N VAL A 409 -14.85 -0.58 -16.77
CA VAL A 409 -14.11 0.31 -17.68
C VAL A 409 -14.96 1.54 -17.97
N ILE A 410 -14.47 2.72 -17.59
CA ILE A 410 -15.18 4.00 -17.75
C ILE A 410 -14.69 4.81 -18.94
N ALA A 411 -13.47 4.55 -19.40
CA ALA A 411 -12.88 5.20 -20.56
C ALA A 411 -11.82 4.31 -21.19
N ARG A 412 -11.39 4.67 -22.40
CA ARG A 412 -10.29 4.01 -23.11
C ARG A 412 -9.32 5.04 -23.69
N TRP A 413 -8.03 4.72 -23.66
CA TRP A 413 -6.98 5.45 -24.36
C TRP A 413 -7.11 5.25 -25.87
N ARG A 414 -7.01 6.35 -26.63
CA ARG A 414 -7.02 6.36 -28.10
C ARG A 414 -5.71 5.88 -28.71
#